data_AF-A0A224Y2W0-F1
#
_entry.id   AF-A0A224Y2W0-F1
#
_cell.length_a   1.000
_cell.length_b   1.000
_cell.length_c   1.000
_cell.angle_alpha   90.00
_cell.angle_beta   90.00
_cell.angle_gamma   90.00
#
_symmetry.space_group_name_H-M   'P 1'
#
loop_
_entity.id
_entity.type
_entity.pdbx_description
1 polymer ?
#
loop_
_entity_poly.entity_id
_entity_poly.type
_entity_poly.pdbx_seq_one_letter_code
_entity_poly.pdbx_strand_id
1 'polypeptide(L)'
;CNCAVMSADKPDVPLVEHPFHLDFGCDDKAATICRNLCIALAEAAKLAGNGPKLLCSGASNDMKLNANIYSKICNSPYQHSGIAYVQPLCCKNKEVVQCAAAE
;
A
#
# COMPACT_ATOMS: atom_id res chain seq x y z
N CYS A 1 -13.02 -4.50 5.62
CA CYS A 1 -11.55 -4.69 5.63
C CYS A 1 -10.97 -3.63 4.70
N ASN A 2 -9.98 -2.85 5.11
CA ASN A 2 -9.38 -1.85 4.25
C ASN A 2 -7.88 -2.14 4.11
N CYS A 3 -7.42 -2.13 2.86
CA CYS A 3 -6.00 -2.22 2.54
C CYS A 3 -5.51 -0.83 2.18
N ALA A 4 -4.39 -0.42 2.76
CA ALA A 4 -3.77 0.86 2.47
C ALA A 4 -2.31 0.67 2.07
N VAL A 5 -1.86 1.51 1.13
CA VAL A 5 -0.45 1.70 0.88
C VAL A 5 -0.05 3.06 1.44
N MET A 6 0.99 3.07 2.26
CA MET A 6 1.49 4.27 2.93
C MET A 6 2.98 4.40 2.68
N SER A 7 3.50 5.64 2.68
CA SER A 7 4.94 5.85 2.63
C SER A 7 5.57 5.51 3.98
N ALA A 8 6.77 4.94 3.98
CA ALA A 8 7.57 4.77 5.19
C ALA A 8 7.74 6.09 5.97
N ASP A 9 7.84 7.23 5.27
CA ASP A 9 8.02 8.55 5.88
C ASP A 9 6.74 9.15 6.46
N LYS A 10 5.57 8.64 6.05
CA LYS A 10 4.24 9.12 6.47
C LYS A 10 3.30 7.92 6.66
N PRO A 11 3.52 7.11 7.71
CA PRO A 11 2.76 5.87 7.93
C PRO A 11 1.29 6.11 8.30
N ASP A 12 0.87 7.34 8.58
CA ASP A 12 -0.50 7.66 9.01
C ASP A 12 -1.41 8.15 7.88
N VAL A 13 -0.87 8.36 6.67
CA VAL A 13 -1.64 8.90 5.53
C VAL A 13 -1.62 7.89 4.37
N PRO A 14 -2.76 7.24 4.07
CA PRO A 14 -2.88 6.36 2.91
C PRO A 14 -2.63 7.14 1.60
N LEU A 15 -1.73 6.62 0.77
CA LEU A 15 -1.55 7.07 -0.61
C LEU A 15 -2.61 6.45 -1.52
N VAL A 16 -2.91 5.18 -1.25
CA VAL A 16 -3.97 4.41 -1.90
C VAL A 16 -4.69 3.65 -0.80
N GLU A 17 -6.01 3.70 -0.79
CA GLU A 17 -6.84 2.89 0.09
C GLU A 17 -7.85 2.10 -0.75
N HIS A 18 -7.99 0.82 -0.46
CA HIS A 18 -8.94 -0.07 -1.11
C HIS A 18 -9.82 -0.75 -0.05
N PRO A 19 -11.13 -0.41 0.01
CA PRO A 19 -12.07 -1.07 0.91
C PRO A 19 -12.60 -2.37 0.29
N PHE A 20 -12.54 -3.45 1.06
CA PHE A 20 -13.26 -4.69 0.83
C PHE A 20 -14.52 -4.73 1.69
N HIS A 21 -15.68 -4.75 1.02
CA HIS A 21 -17.00 -4.93 1.64
C HIS A 21 -17.30 -6.41 1.88
N LEU A 22 -16.51 -7.02 2.76
CA LEU A 22 -16.65 -8.41 3.13
C LEU A 22 -16.97 -8.50 4.62
N ASP A 23 -17.95 -9.33 4.95
CA ASP A 23 -18.43 -9.52 6.32
C ASP A 23 -17.80 -10.78 6.92
N PHE A 24 -16.79 -10.58 7.77
CA PHE A 24 -16.17 -11.66 8.55
C PHE A 24 -15.97 -11.27 10.03
N GLY A 25 -16.62 -10.20 10.49
CA GLY A 25 -16.47 -9.68 11.85
C GLY A 25 -15.23 -8.81 12.09
N CYS A 26 -14.96 -8.54 13.37
CA CYS A 26 -13.90 -7.62 13.83
C CYS A 26 -12.89 -8.29 14.80
N ASP A 27 -12.76 -9.61 14.77
CA ASP A 27 -11.86 -10.37 15.65
C ASP A 27 -10.45 -10.60 15.06
N ASP A 28 -9.57 -11.25 15.81
CA ASP A 28 -8.20 -11.54 15.37
C ASP A 28 -8.12 -12.44 14.13
N LYS A 29 -9.13 -13.31 13.94
CA LYS A 29 -9.24 -14.15 12.75
C LYS A 29 -9.58 -13.28 11.54
N ALA A 30 -10.52 -12.35 11.67
CA ALA A 30 -10.85 -11.36 10.66
C ALA A 30 -9.65 -10.45 10.34
N ALA A 31 -8.85 -10.07 11.35
CA ALA A 31 -7.62 -9.29 11.16
C ALA A 31 -6.61 -10.06 10.30
N THR A 32 -6.41 -11.33 10.61
CA THR A 32 -5.50 -12.22 9.86
C THR A 32 -5.97 -12.42 8.41
N ILE A 33 -7.27 -12.64 8.20
CA ILE A 33 -7.86 -12.76 6.87
C ILE A 33 -7.67 -11.46 6.07
N CYS A 34 -7.98 -10.31 6.68
CA CYS A 34 -7.84 -9.00 6.05
C CYS A 34 -6.38 -8.72 5.66
N ARG A 35 -5.42 -9.02 6.56
CA ARG A 35 -3.98 -8.92 6.28
C ARG A 35 -3.58 -9.75 5.06
N ASN A 36 -3.97 -11.02 5.01
CA ASN A 36 -3.63 -11.92 3.91
C ASN A 36 -4.26 -11.46 2.58
N LEU A 37 -5.47 -10.91 2.64
CA LEU A 37 -6.14 -10.33 1.47
C LEU A 37 -5.37 -9.12 0.91
N CYS A 38 -4.90 -8.23 1.79
CA CYS A 38 -4.09 -7.08 1.38
C CYS A 38 -2.75 -7.50 0.78
N ILE A 39 -2.12 -8.55 1.32
CA ILE A 39 -0.91 -9.15 0.77
C ILE A 39 -1.17 -9.69 -0.63
N ALA A 40 -2.23 -10.49 -0.81
CA ALA A 40 -2.55 -11.08 -2.11
C ALA A 40 -2.85 -10.01 -3.17
N LEU A 41 -3.58 -8.96 -2.79
CA LEU A 41 -3.85 -7.83 -3.69
C LEU A 41 -2.56 -7.13 -4.14
N ALA A 42 -1.62 -6.94 -3.21
CA ALA A 42 -0.34 -6.31 -3.49
C ALA A 42 0.51 -7.12 -4.46
N GLU A 43 0.59 -8.44 -4.24
CA GLU A 43 1.32 -9.35 -5.10
C GLU A 43 0.69 -9.40 -6.49
N ALA A 44 -0.64 -9.43 -6.57
CA ALA A 44 -1.35 -9.37 -7.85
C ALA A 44 -1.05 -8.07 -8.61
N ALA A 45 -1.07 -6.91 -7.94
CA ALA A 45 -0.74 -5.62 -8.56
C ALA A 45 0.73 -5.54 -9.00
N LYS A 46 1.64 -6.18 -8.26
CA LYS A 46 3.04 -6.33 -8.65
C LYS A 46 3.18 -7.18 -9.91
N LEU A 47 2.52 -8.34 -9.96
CA LEU A 47 2.56 -9.26 -11.09
C LEU A 47 1.91 -8.67 -12.35
N ALA A 48 0.83 -7.90 -12.20
CA ALA A 48 0.18 -7.20 -13.30
C ALA A 48 0.98 -6.00 -13.84
N GLY A 49 2.07 -5.59 -13.16
CA GLY A 49 2.93 -4.48 -13.56
C GLY A 49 2.29 -3.09 -13.46
N ASN A 50 1.07 -2.98 -12.91
CA ASN A 50 0.35 -1.72 -12.77
C ASN A 50 0.53 -1.07 -11.39
N GLY A 51 1.06 -1.80 -10.40
CA GLY A 51 1.32 -1.29 -9.05
C GLY A 51 2.05 0.06 -9.02
N PRO A 52 3.22 0.22 -9.68
CA PRO A 52 3.94 1.49 -9.71
C PRO A 52 3.11 2.69 -10.19
N LYS A 53 2.30 2.51 -11.24
CA LYS A 53 1.44 3.57 -11.80
C LYS A 53 0.32 3.97 -10.83
N LEU A 54 -0.30 2.98 -10.18
CA LEU A 54 -1.34 3.21 -9.17
C LEU A 54 -0.79 4.02 -8.00
N LEU A 55 0.41 3.68 -7.54
CA LEU A 55 1.07 4.37 -6.43
C LEU A 55 1.45 5.81 -6.78
N CYS A 56 2.04 6.07 -7.96
CA CYS A 56 2.37 7.44 -8.36
C CYS A 56 1.13 8.29 -8.64
N SER A 57 0.02 7.70 -9.06
CA SER A 57 -1.24 8.43 -9.23
C SER A 57 -1.83 8.94 -7.91
N GLY A 58 -1.64 8.18 -6.82
CA GLY A 58 -2.04 8.56 -5.46
C GLY A 58 -1.02 9.42 -4.70
N ALA A 59 0.22 9.47 -5.19
CA ALA A 59 1.30 10.26 -4.61
C ALA A 59 1.14 11.78 -4.87
N SER A 60 1.59 12.60 -3.92
CA SER A 60 1.91 14.01 -4.19
C SER A 60 3.01 14.10 -5.26
N ASN A 61 2.94 15.10 -6.15
CA ASN A 61 3.63 15.15 -7.45
C ASN A 61 5.03 14.52 -7.49
N ASP A 62 5.93 14.97 -6.62
CA ASP A 62 7.33 14.58 -6.64
C ASP A 62 7.70 13.90 -5.31
N MET A 63 7.85 12.57 -5.32
CA MET A 63 8.28 11.82 -4.13
C MET A 63 9.09 10.57 -4.48
N LYS A 64 9.99 10.21 -3.57
CA LYS A 64 10.59 8.88 -3.50
C LYS A 64 9.78 8.07 -2.49
N LEU A 65 9.14 7.00 -2.96
CA LEU A 65 8.21 6.19 -2.18
C LEU A 65 8.84 4.85 -1.80
N ASN A 66 8.94 4.63 -0.49
CA ASN A 66 9.12 3.30 0.09
C ASN A 66 7.75 2.81 0.56
N ALA A 67 7.05 2.07 -0.31
CA ALA A 67 5.68 1.66 -0.07
C ALA A 67 5.61 0.52 0.94
N ASN A 68 4.79 0.71 1.97
CA ASN A 68 4.43 -0.32 2.94
C ASN A 68 2.93 -0.60 2.84
N ILE A 69 2.56 -1.85 3.11
CA ILE A 69 1.16 -2.27 3.03
C ILE A 69 0.60 -2.46 4.42
N TYR A 70 -0.59 -1.91 4.61
CA TYR A 70 -1.30 -1.92 5.86
C TYR A 70 -2.70 -2.48 5.66
N SER A 71 -3.22 -3.08 6.72
CA SER A 71 -4.58 -3.59 6.80
C SER A 71 -5.27 -3.04 8.04
N LYS A 72 -6.55 -2.72 7.94
CA LYS A 72 -7.41 -2.53 9.11
C LYS A 72 -8.75 -3.23 8.93
N ILE A 73 -9.34 -3.60 10.05
CA ILE A 73 -10.72 -4.08 10.13
C ILE A 73 -11.53 -3.11 10.97
N CYS A 74 -12.79 -2.92 10.60
CA CYS A 74 -13.74 -2.10 11.37
C CYS A 74 -13.15 -0.72 11.71
N ASN A 75 -13.19 -0.32 12.98
CA ASN A 75 -12.64 0.95 13.47
C ASN A 75 -11.25 0.81 14.11
N SER A 76 -10.57 -0.32 13.88
CA SER A 76 -9.23 -0.54 14.42
C SER A 76 -8.17 0.29 13.67
N PRO A 77 -7.04 0.61 14.31
CA PRO A 77 -5.93 1.27 13.64
C PRO A 77 -5.33 0.39 12.54
N TYR A 78 -4.63 1.03 11.61
CA TYR A 78 -3.87 0.34 10.57
C TYR A 78 -2.73 -0.48 11.18
N GLN A 79 -2.54 -1.69 10.68
CA GLN A 79 -1.46 -2.59 11.06
C GLN A 79 -0.63 -2.95 9.84
N HIS A 80 0.71 -2.93 9.99
CA HIS A 80 1.63 -3.31 8.93
C HIS A 80 1.44 -4.79 8.57
N SER A 81 1.40 -5.09 7.28
CA SER A 81 1.14 -6.44 6.79
C SER A 81 2.37 -7.35 6.81
N GLY A 82 3.55 -6.79 7.10
CA GLY A 82 4.85 -7.45 6.97
C GLY A 82 5.45 -7.36 5.57
N ILE A 83 4.75 -6.73 4.60
CA ILE A 83 5.26 -6.56 3.24
C ILE A 83 5.66 -5.10 3.00
N ALA A 84 6.90 -4.95 2.53
CA ALA A 84 7.46 -3.69 2.05
C ALA A 84 7.85 -3.84 0.57
N TYR A 85 7.61 -2.79 -0.20
CA TYR A 85 8.12 -2.68 -1.55
C TYR A 85 9.60 -2.29 -1.48
N VAL A 86 10.48 -3.23 -1.81
CA VAL A 86 11.92 -3.17 -1.51
C VAL A 86 12.69 -2.19 -2.41
N GLN A 87 12.13 -1.84 -3.57
CA GLN A 87 12.76 -0.88 -4.49
C GLN A 87 12.08 0.48 -4.35
N PRO A 88 12.84 1.58 -4.15
CA PRO A 88 12.25 2.89 -4.09
C PRO A 88 11.55 3.21 -5.43
N LEU A 89 10.28 3.62 -5.34
CA LEU A 89 9.52 4.10 -6.49
C LEU A 89 9.66 5.62 -6.54
N CYS A 90 10.12 6.17 -7.66
CA CYS A 90 10.15 7.62 -7.83
C CYS A 90 8.98 8.07 -8.69
N CYS A 91 8.23 9.03 -8.17
CA CYS A 91 7.10 9.65 -8.83
C CYS A 91 7.46 11.09 -9.16
N LYS A 92 7.15 11.51 -10.39
CA LYS A 92 7.25 12.91 -10.82
C LYS A 92 6.02 13.25 -11.63
N ASN A 93 5.32 14.33 -11.31
CA ASN A 93 4.04 14.69 -11.95
C ASN A 93 3.02 13.53 -11.99
N LYS A 94 2.96 12.72 -10.93
CA LYS A 94 2.12 11.51 -10.83
C LYS A 94 2.47 10.35 -11.78
N GLU A 95 3.59 10.45 -12.48
CA GLU A 95 4.11 9.39 -13.35
C GLU A 95 5.32 8.68 -12.72
N VAL A 96 5.51 7.42 -13.10
CA VAL A 96 6.66 6.62 -12.67
C VAL A 96 7.89 7.10 -13.43
N VAL A 97 8.93 7.48 -12.70
CA VAL A 97 10.24 7.85 -13.25
C VAL A 97 11.34 7.00 -12.65
N GLN A 98 12.49 6.94 -13.32
CA GLN A 98 13.68 6.32 -12.76
C GLN A 98 14.16 7.15 -11.57
N CYS A 99 14.39 6.50 -10.43
CA CYS A 99 15.04 7.16 -9.31
C CYS A 99 16.45 7.58 -9.72
N ALA A 100 16.84 8.81 -9.38
CA ALA A 100 18.23 9.23 -9.46
C ALA A 100 19.09 8.21 -8.71
N ALA A 101 20.19 7.79 -9.33
CA ALA A 101 21.19 6.99 -8.63
C ALA A 101 21.62 7.77 -7.39
N ALA A 102 21.72 7.10 -6.24
CA ALA A 102 22.30 7.72 -5.07
C ALA A 102 23.73 8.16 -5.42
N GLU A 103 23.99 9.47 -5.39
CA GLU A 103 25.34 10.02 -5.36
C GLU A 103 26.01 9.69 -4.02
#